data_AF-A0A940ZKV7-F1
#
_entry.id   AF-A0A940ZKV7-F1
#
_cell.length_a   1.000
_cell.length_b   1.000
_cell.length_c   1.000
_cell.angle_alpha   90.00
_cell.angle_beta   90.00
_cell.angle_gamma   90.00
#
_symmetry.space_group_name_H-M   'P 1'
#
loop_
_entity.id
_entity.type
_entity.pdbx_description
1 polymer ?
#
loop_
_entity_poly.entity_id
_entity_poly.type
_entity_poly.pdbx_seq_one_letter_code
_entity_poly.pdbx_strand_id
1 'polypeptide(L)'
;MAKYIIYCLALCIALLIGVTVAQAQEQPRHIEIRIISPSSAQPAETRESKPEQPASAPTLSTSPAQAPAQADDVSQMIRQSRTAVVTILSGNKQGSGFLISPKGLVLSNAHVVQDQSPVVVLLDGRKVAASVRKTDADKDLVLLQTNTGSDYPFLPLGNSDKVAEGQPIITIGSPVGLQGTVTQGIVSAIRKAPNGLTFIQIDAAVNQGNSGGPLLNRTGEVIGINTAKHSQPGTERLGFSISINDAKKFAGQ
;
A
#
# COMPACT_ATOMS: atom_id res chain seq x y z
N MET A 1 38.16 40.40 -43.03
CA MET A 1 38.03 39.18 -43.84
C MET A 1 38.27 37.90 -43.02
N ALA A 2 39.45 37.68 -42.42
CA ALA A 2 39.76 36.42 -41.71
C ALA A 2 38.85 36.08 -40.49
N LYS A 3 38.38 37.09 -39.74
CA LYS A 3 37.50 36.85 -38.57
C LYS A 3 36.11 36.31 -38.95
N TYR A 4 35.56 36.71 -40.10
CA TYR A 4 34.23 36.26 -40.54
C TYR A 4 34.22 34.80 -41.01
N ILE A 5 35.34 34.31 -41.56
CA ILE A 5 35.48 32.92 -42.02
C ILE A 5 35.48 31.96 -40.82
N ILE A 6 36.12 32.34 -39.71
CA ILE A 6 36.17 31.53 -38.48
C ILE A 6 34.78 31.42 -37.84
N TYR A 7 34.01 32.51 -37.80
CA TYR A 7 32.64 32.48 -37.27
C TYR A 7 31.68 31.64 -38.14
N CYS A 8 31.79 31.70 -39.47
CA CYS A 8 31.00 30.83 -40.36
C CYS A 8 31.35 29.35 -40.18
N LEU A 9 32.64 29.01 -40.03
CA LEU A 9 33.05 27.61 -39.85
C LEU A 9 32.55 27.04 -38.51
N ALA A 10 32.63 27.84 -37.43
CA ALA A 10 32.15 27.45 -36.10
C ALA A 10 30.62 27.27 -36.07
N LEU A 11 29.87 28.14 -36.76
CA LEU A 11 28.40 28.04 -36.84
C LEU A 11 27.97 26.80 -37.66
N CYS A 12 28.68 26.47 -38.74
CA CYS A 12 28.42 25.26 -39.53
C CYS A 12 28.69 23.98 -38.72
N ILE A 13 29.75 23.94 -37.92
CA ILE A 13 30.07 22.78 -37.07
C ILE A 13 29.03 22.62 -35.95
N ALA A 14 28.57 23.71 -35.33
CA ALA A 14 27.53 23.66 -34.31
C ALA A 14 26.17 23.18 -34.86
N LEU A 15 25.82 23.57 -36.09
CA LEU A 15 24.61 23.07 -36.78
C LEU A 15 24.73 21.59 -37.17
N LEU A 16 25.91 21.13 -37.61
CA LEU A 16 26.15 19.72 -37.91
C LEU A 16 26.06 18.81 -36.67
N ILE A 17 26.54 19.28 -35.51
CA ILE A 17 26.44 18.54 -34.24
C ILE A 17 25.00 18.57 -33.69
N GLY A 18 24.27 19.68 -33.88
CA GLY A 18 22.86 19.76 -33.49
C GLY A 18 21.94 18.81 -34.27
N VAL A 19 22.24 18.56 -35.55
CA VAL A 19 21.47 17.66 -36.41
C VAL A 19 21.72 16.18 -36.06
N THR A 20 22.92 15.79 -35.61
CA THR A 20 23.19 14.40 -35.21
C THR A 20 22.54 14.02 -33.89
N VAL A 21 22.39 14.96 -32.95
CA VAL A 21 21.71 14.69 -31.66
C VAL A 21 20.19 14.57 -31.83
N ALA A 22 19.60 15.26 -32.80
CA ALA A 22 18.14 15.22 -33.05
C ALA A 22 17.64 13.89 -33.66
N GLN A 23 18.53 13.01 -34.15
CA GLN A 23 18.15 11.71 -34.72
C GLN A 23 18.30 10.52 -33.76
N ALA A 24 18.74 10.74 -32.52
CA ALA A 24 18.74 9.72 -31.48
C ALA A 24 17.42 9.72 -30.69
N GLN A 25 16.29 9.53 -31.39
CA GLN A 25 15.05 9.08 -30.76
C GLN A 25 15.02 7.56 -30.85
N GLU A 26 15.15 6.88 -29.71
CA GLU A 26 14.90 5.44 -29.61
C GLU A 26 13.48 5.14 -30.09
N GLN A 27 13.37 4.35 -31.16
CA GLN A 27 12.09 3.80 -31.57
C GLN A 27 11.60 2.81 -30.51
N PRO A 28 10.31 2.83 -30.12
CA PRO A 28 9.78 1.81 -29.23
C PRO A 28 9.89 0.45 -29.93
N ARG A 29 10.70 -0.46 -29.38
CA ARG A 29 10.77 -1.83 -29.89
C ARG A 29 9.39 -2.47 -29.73
N HIS A 30 8.76 -2.77 -30.87
CA HIS A 30 7.61 -3.68 -30.91
C HIS A 30 8.00 -4.99 -30.23
N ILE A 31 7.33 -5.32 -29.13
CA ILE A 31 7.37 -6.65 -28.54
C ILE A 31 6.52 -7.54 -29.45
N GLU A 32 7.18 -8.25 -30.36
CA GLU A 32 6.53 -9.30 -31.15
C GLU A 32 6.39 -10.53 -30.25
N ILE A 33 5.16 -10.83 -29.82
CA ILE A 33 4.86 -12.04 -29.05
C ILE A 33 4.99 -13.22 -30.02
N ARG A 34 6.17 -13.84 -30.04
CA ARG A 34 6.40 -15.11 -30.72
C ARG A 34 5.76 -16.20 -29.86
N ILE A 35 4.60 -16.72 -30.28
CA ILE A 35 4.02 -17.93 -29.71
C ILE A 35 5.05 -19.04 -29.91
N ILE A 36 5.63 -19.51 -28.82
CA ILE A 36 6.57 -20.63 -28.82
C ILE A 36 5.71 -21.87 -29.04
N SER A 37 5.75 -22.42 -30.26
CA SER A 37 5.26 -23.78 -30.52
C SER A 37 5.96 -24.74 -29.57
N PRO A 38 5.24 -25.67 -28.90
CA PRO A 38 5.88 -26.63 -28.02
C PRO A 38 6.86 -27.48 -28.81
N SER A 39 8.13 -27.44 -28.37
CA SER A 39 9.19 -28.31 -28.86
C SER A 39 8.81 -29.75 -28.58
N SER A 40 8.88 -30.58 -29.61
CA SER A 40 8.68 -32.02 -29.59
C SER A 40 9.68 -32.68 -28.63
N ALA A 41 9.26 -32.96 -27.41
CA ALA A 41 9.97 -33.83 -26.50
C ALA A 41 9.87 -35.28 -27.00
N GLN A 42 11.02 -35.90 -27.20
CA GLN A 42 11.16 -37.30 -27.59
C GLN A 42 10.73 -38.21 -26.42
N PRO A 43 10.04 -39.34 -26.64
CA PRO A 43 9.55 -40.18 -25.55
C PRO A 43 10.73 -40.86 -24.82
N ALA A 44 10.77 -40.72 -23.50
CA ALA A 44 11.62 -41.54 -22.65
C ALA A 44 11.02 -42.96 -22.55
N GLU A 45 11.87 -43.98 -22.73
CA GLU A 45 11.51 -45.39 -22.59
C GLU A 45 10.97 -45.68 -21.18
N THR A 46 9.80 -46.31 -21.13
CA THR A 46 9.18 -46.75 -19.87
C THR A 46 9.69 -48.15 -19.56
N ARG A 47 10.45 -48.32 -18.47
CA ARG A 47 10.60 -49.65 -17.83
C ARG A 47 9.33 -49.92 -17.04
N GLU A 48 8.57 -50.93 -17.45
CA GLU A 48 7.45 -51.47 -16.68
C GLU A 48 7.95 -51.96 -15.32
N SER A 49 7.37 -51.42 -14.25
CA SER A 49 7.38 -52.04 -12.93
C SER A 49 5.95 -52.41 -12.55
N LYS A 50 5.84 -53.63 -12.03
CA LYS A 50 4.67 -54.42 -11.64
C LYS A 50 3.65 -53.62 -10.78
N PRO A 51 2.33 -53.88 -10.87
CA PRO A 51 1.35 -53.17 -10.06
C PRO A 51 1.38 -53.65 -8.61
N GLU A 52 1.59 -52.72 -7.68
CA GLU A 52 1.41 -52.93 -6.25
C GLU A 52 0.08 -52.31 -5.80
N GLN A 53 -0.74 -53.12 -5.14
CA GLN A 53 -2.11 -52.86 -4.73
C GLN A 53 -2.18 -51.73 -3.67
N PRO A 54 -3.18 -50.82 -3.69
CA PRO A 54 -3.19 -49.70 -2.75
C PRO A 54 -3.51 -50.16 -1.32
N ALA A 55 -2.57 -49.95 -0.41
CA ALA A 55 -2.81 -50.02 1.03
C ALA A 55 -3.67 -48.82 1.46
N SER A 56 -4.69 -49.11 2.26
CA SER A 56 -5.67 -48.15 2.77
C SER A 56 -5.02 -47.01 3.57
N ALA A 57 -5.26 -45.76 3.17
CA ALA A 57 -4.88 -44.60 3.95
C ALA A 57 -5.71 -44.52 5.26
N PRO A 58 -5.10 -44.15 6.40
CA PRO A 58 -5.87 -43.88 7.61
C PRO A 58 -6.65 -42.57 7.45
N THR A 59 -7.97 -42.64 7.63
CA THR A 59 -8.86 -41.49 7.71
C THR A 59 -8.53 -40.68 8.96
N LEU A 60 -7.83 -39.55 8.80
CA LEU A 60 -7.77 -38.54 9.85
C LEU A 60 -9.11 -37.81 9.88
N SER A 61 -9.83 -38.10 10.96
CA SER A 61 -11.10 -37.49 11.38
C SER A 61 -11.02 -35.96 11.32
N THR A 62 -11.80 -35.37 10.42
CA THR A 62 -12.08 -33.93 10.45
C THR A 62 -13.15 -33.68 11.51
N SER A 63 -12.75 -33.09 12.63
CA SER A 63 -13.71 -32.51 13.58
C SER A 63 -14.46 -31.37 12.89
N PRO A 64 -15.80 -31.39 12.79
CA PRO A 64 -16.54 -30.28 12.21
C PRO A 64 -16.78 -29.17 13.25
N ALA A 65 -17.03 -27.96 12.73
CA ALA A 65 -17.67 -26.81 13.39
C ALA A 65 -16.80 -25.82 14.17
N GLN A 66 -16.23 -24.85 13.45
CA GLN A 66 -16.08 -23.45 13.92
C GLN A 66 -15.88 -22.42 12.78
N ALA A 67 -15.73 -22.86 11.52
CA ALA A 67 -15.42 -22.02 10.36
C ALA A 67 -16.50 -21.00 9.88
N PRO A 68 -17.82 -21.18 10.07
CA PRO A 68 -18.80 -20.23 9.52
C PRO A 68 -18.96 -18.94 10.32
N ALA A 69 -19.12 -19.03 11.65
CA ALA A 69 -19.47 -17.88 12.50
C ALA A 69 -18.34 -16.83 12.61
N GLN A 70 -17.08 -17.26 12.59
CA GLN A 70 -15.93 -16.34 12.65
C GLN A 70 -15.67 -15.61 11.32
N ALA A 71 -16.02 -16.23 10.19
CA ALA A 71 -15.84 -15.60 8.87
C ALA A 71 -16.89 -14.49 8.61
N ASP A 72 -18.11 -14.69 9.10
CA ASP A 72 -19.19 -13.69 9.03
C ASP A 72 -18.87 -12.45 9.87
N ASP A 73 -18.26 -12.65 11.05
CA ASP A 73 -17.82 -11.59 11.96
C ASP A 73 -16.74 -10.69 11.33
N VAL A 74 -15.68 -11.29 10.78
CA VAL A 74 -14.62 -10.53 10.10
C VAL A 74 -15.15 -9.75 8.90
N SER A 75 -16.02 -10.36 8.10
CA SER A 75 -16.64 -9.69 6.94
C SER A 75 -17.49 -8.50 7.37
N GLN A 76 -18.24 -8.62 8.47
CA GLN A 76 -19.02 -7.52 9.03
C GLN A 76 -18.13 -6.40 9.56
N MET A 77 -17.09 -6.74 10.33
CA MET A 77 -16.12 -5.78 10.84
C MET A 77 -15.48 -4.99 9.70
N ILE A 78 -15.09 -5.65 8.60
CA ILE A 78 -14.55 -4.99 7.41
C ILE A 78 -15.57 -4.01 6.81
N ARG A 79 -16.82 -4.45 6.60
CA ARG A 79 -17.87 -3.58 6.04
C ARG A 79 -18.09 -2.33 6.88
N GLN A 80 -18.12 -2.47 8.20
CA GLN A 80 -18.25 -1.36 9.13
C GLN A 80 -17.03 -0.43 9.08
N SER A 81 -15.83 -0.99 9.18
CA SER A 81 -14.57 -0.23 9.24
C SER A 81 -14.32 0.56 7.95
N ARG A 82 -14.68 0.01 6.78
CA ARG A 82 -14.52 0.69 5.48
C ARG A 82 -15.20 2.05 5.42
N THR A 83 -16.30 2.26 6.14
CA THR A 83 -17.04 3.54 6.12
C THR A 83 -16.24 4.71 6.69
N ALA A 84 -15.27 4.43 7.55
CA ALA A 84 -14.39 5.42 8.17
C ALA A 84 -13.05 5.58 7.45
N VAL A 85 -12.76 4.76 6.42
CA VAL A 85 -11.54 4.84 5.62
C VAL A 85 -11.76 5.76 4.43
N VAL A 86 -10.82 6.67 4.23
CA VAL A 86 -10.92 7.73 3.24
C VAL A 86 -9.74 7.69 2.27
N THR A 87 -9.97 8.17 1.05
CA THR A 87 -8.89 8.46 0.12
C THR A 87 -8.44 9.90 0.32
N ILE A 88 -7.13 10.15 0.32
CA ILE A 88 -6.57 11.51 0.38
C ILE A 88 -5.93 11.82 -0.96
N LEU A 89 -6.34 12.94 -1.54
CA LEU A 89 -5.80 13.51 -2.77
C LEU A 89 -5.07 14.80 -2.42
N SER A 90 -3.82 14.94 -2.86
CA SER A 90 -3.01 16.14 -2.64
C SER A 90 -2.11 16.41 -3.84
N GLY A 91 -2.52 17.33 -4.72
CA GLY A 91 -1.84 17.54 -6.01
C GLY A 91 -1.82 16.26 -6.86
N ASN A 92 -0.62 15.75 -7.17
CA ASN A 92 -0.41 14.49 -7.89
C ASN A 92 -0.21 13.27 -6.95
N LYS A 93 -0.30 13.46 -5.63
CA LYS A 93 -0.20 12.39 -4.65
C LYS A 93 -1.57 11.87 -4.26
N GLN A 94 -1.59 10.57 -3.99
CA GLN A 94 -2.74 9.85 -3.49
C GLN A 94 -2.31 8.90 -2.39
N GLY A 95 -3.10 8.83 -1.33
CA GLY A 95 -2.96 7.86 -0.26
C GLY A 95 -4.31 7.56 0.39
N SER A 96 -4.24 6.91 1.53
CA SER A 96 -5.38 6.62 2.40
C SER A 96 -5.27 7.38 3.71
N GLY A 97 -6.39 7.49 4.40
CA GLY A 97 -6.48 7.93 5.78
C GLY A 97 -7.67 7.27 6.45
N PHE A 98 -7.89 7.59 7.71
CA PHE A 98 -9.08 7.14 8.42
C PHE A 98 -9.54 8.17 9.44
N LEU A 99 -10.86 8.25 9.59
CA LEU A 99 -11.54 9.12 10.54
C LEU A 99 -11.36 8.56 11.95
N ILE A 100 -10.95 9.41 12.90
CA ILE A 100 -10.73 9.06 14.31
C ILE A 100 -11.71 9.76 15.27
N SER A 101 -12.58 10.61 14.73
CA SER A 101 -13.61 11.30 15.51
C SER A 101 -14.84 11.58 14.65
N PRO A 102 -16.03 11.71 15.26
CA PRO A 102 -17.23 12.12 14.53
C PRO A 102 -17.08 13.54 13.96
N LYS A 103 -16.16 14.36 14.48
CA LYS A 103 -15.94 15.74 14.03
C LYS A 103 -14.99 15.87 12.85
N GLY A 104 -14.61 14.77 12.18
CA GLY A 104 -13.86 14.85 10.93
C GLY A 104 -12.34 14.96 11.08
N LEU A 105 -11.80 14.55 12.24
CA LEU A 105 -10.36 14.36 12.39
C LEU A 105 -9.92 13.10 11.63
N VAL A 106 -8.87 13.22 10.81
CA VAL A 106 -8.33 12.15 9.98
C VAL A 106 -6.85 11.97 10.25
N LEU A 107 -6.41 10.73 10.49
CA LEU A 107 -4.99 10.36 10.51
C LEU A 107 -4.55 9.82 9.14
N SER A 108 -3.32 10.13 8.76
CA SER A 108 -2.66 9.62 7.55
C SER A 108 -1.13 9.79 7.67
N ASN A 109 -0.41 9.54 6.58
CA ASN A 109 1.01 9.82 6.46
C ASN A 109 1.29 11.24 5.95
N ALA A 110 2.37 11.84 6.44
CA ALA A 110 2.79 13.18 6.03
C ALA A 110 3.18 13.24 4.54
N HIS A 111 3.85 12.19 4.03
CA HIS A 111 4.27 12.14 2.62
C HIS A 111 3.10 12.09 1.61
N VAL A 112 1.87 11.84 2.06
CA VAL A 112 0.68 11.85 1.20
C VAL A 112 0.21 13.27 0.90
N VAL A 113 0.51 14.24 1.77
CA VAL A 113 -0.09 15.59 1.72
C VAL A 113 0.85 16.65 1.11
N GLN A 114 2.18 16.53 1.26
CA GLN A 114 3.24 17.35 0.61
C GLN A 114 2.87 18.83 0.35
N ASP A 115 2.45 19.56 1.39
CA ASP A 115 2.25 21.02 1.40
C ASP A 115 1.18 21.57 0.42
N GLN A 116 0.32 20.71 -0.12
CA GLN A 116 -0.85 21.11 -0.92
C GLN A 116 -2.13 21.03 -0.09
N SER A 117 -3.20 21.71 -0.53
CA SER A 117 -4.52 21.61 0.10
C SER A 117 -5.11 20.21 -0.10
N PRO A 118 -5.22 19.38 0.95
CA PRO A 118 -5.70 18.02 0.80
C PRO A 118 -7.21 17.99 0.58
N VAL A 119 -7.65 17.07 -0.29
CA VAL A 119 -9.05 16.71 -0.46
C VAL A 119 -9.24 15.29 0.05
N VAL A 120 -10.19 15.12 0.97
CA VAL A 120 -10.62 13.84 1.52
C VAL A 120 -11.81 13.35 0.69
N VAL A 121 -11.71 12.12 0.16
CA VAL A 121 -12.80 11.44 -0.55
C VAL A 121 -13.34 10.34 0.34
N LEU A 122 -14.61 10.47 0.73
CA LEU A 122 -15.33 9.51 1.57
C LEU A 122 -15.72 8.26 0.76
N LEU A 123 -16.11 7.18 1.45
CA LEU A 123 -16.50 5.93 0.80
C LEU A 123 -17.69 6.08 -0.16
N ASP A 124 -18.59 7.03 0.11
CA ASP A 124 -19.73 7.36 -0.75
C ASP A 124 -19.36 8.24 -1.97
N GLY A 125 -18.07 8.55 -2.15
CA GLY A 125 -17.55 9.36 -3.26
C GLY A 125 -17.59 10.87 -3.01
N ARG A 126 -18.19 11.35 -1.90
CA ARG A 126 -18.17 12.79 -1.57
C ARG A 126 -16.75 13.27 -1.37
N LYS A 127 -16.43 14.41 -1.98
CA LYS A 127 -15.16 15.11 -1.83
C LYS A 127 -15.31 16.24 -0.83
N VAL A 128 -14.39 16.30 0.13
CA VAL A 128 -14.41 17.25 1.24
C VAL A 128 -13.04 17.92 1.34
N ALA A 129 -13.01 19.24 1.35
CA ALA A 129 -11.79 19.98 1.62
C ALA A 129 -11.33 19.70 3.07
N ALA A 130 -10.03 19.48 3.24
CA ALA A 130 -9.42 19.29 4.54
C ALA A 130 -8.30 20.30 4.77
N SER A 131 -8.03 20.62 6.03
CA SER A 131 -6.87 21.41 6.45
C SER A 131 -5.91 20.56 7.28
N VAL A 132 -4.62 20.88 7.21
CA VAL A 132 -3.61 20.27 8.07
C VAL A 132 -3.71 20.88 9.47
N ARG A 133 -4.08 20.09 10.47
CA ARG A 133 -4.09 20.50 11.88
C ARG A 133 -2.70 20.35 12.50
N LYS A 134 -2.00 19.27 12.15
CA LYS A 134 -0.67 18.94 12.66
C LYS A 134 0.05 18.04 11.66
N THR A 135 1.37 18.21 11.53
CA THR A 135 2.22 17.35 10.71
C THR A 135 3.54 17.10 11.44
N ASP A 136 4.11 15.91 11.26
CA ASP A 136 5.44 15.54 11.72
C ASP A 136 6.07 14.69 10.60
N ALA A 137 6.88 15.35 9.77
CA ALA A 137 7.50 14.73 8.59
C ALA A 137 8.53 13.65 8.99
N ASP A 138 9.25 13.84 10.10
CA ASP A 138 10.24 12.88 10.60
C ASP A 138 9.61 11.57 11.08
N LYS A 139 8.35 11.65 11.53
CA LYS A 139 7.54 10.49 11.92
C LYS A 139 6.61 10.01 10.82
N ASP A 140 6.56 10.70 9.68
CA ASP A 140 5.62 10.48 8.59
C ASP A 140 4.15 10.43 9.05
N LEU A 141 3.74 11.37 9.90
CA LEU A 141 2.38 11.46 10.43
C LEU A 141 1.74 12.82 10.12
N VAL A 142 0.47 12.79 9.74
CA VAL A 142 -0.35 14.00 9.57
C VAL A 142 -1.72 13.82 10.20
N LEU A 143 -2.21 14.88 10.84
CA LEU A 143 -3.56 15.01 11.35
C LEU A 143 -4.28 16.07 10.51
N LEU A 144 -5.34 15.66 9.83
CA LEU A 144 -6.18 16.52 9.01
C LEU A 144 -7.51 16.78 9.70
N GLN A 145 -8.15 17.88 9.31
CA GLN A 145 -9.50 18.25 9.72
C GLN A 145 -10.37 18.46 8.49
N THR A 146 -11.48 17.73 8.40
CA THR A 146 -12.50 17.95 7.35
C THR A 146 -13.59 18.92 7.82
N ASN A 147 -14.22 19.64 6.89
CA ASN A 147 -15.24 20.65 7.18
C ASN A 147 -16.59 20.28 6.55
N THR A 148 -17.45 19.52 7.25
CA THR A 148 -18.82 19.22 6.74
C THR A 148 -19.96 19.53 7.69
N GLY A 149 -19.69 19.90 8.95
CA GLY A 149 -20.75 20.17 9.94
C GLY A 149 -21.62 18.96 10.32
N SER A 150 -21.37 17.78 9.74
CA SER A 150 -22.06 16.51 10.02
C SER A 150 -21.15 15.55 10.78
N ASP A 151 -21.73 14.65 11.58
CA ASP A 151 -20.95 13.60 12.23
C ASP A 151 -20.53 12.50 11.24
N TYR A 152 -19.31 11.98 11.44
CA TYR A 152 -18.71 10.94 10.61
C TYR A 152 -18.63 9.59 11.33
N PRO A 153 -18.68 8.46 10.59
CA PRO A 153 -18.18 7.19 11.11
C PRO A 153 -16.67 7.32 11.39
N PHE A 154 -16.19 6.66 12.44
CA PHE A 154 -14.78 6.72 12.83
C PHE A 154 -14.32 5.37 13.39
N LEU A 155 -13.00 5.15 13.36
CA LEU A 155 -12.40 3.92 13.87
C LEU A 155 -11.92 4.11 15.31
N PRO A 156 -12.16 3.13 16.20
CA PRO A 156 -11.58 3.13 17.53
C PRO A 156 -10.06 2.90 17.44
N LEU A 157 -9.32 3.66 18.25
CA LEU A 157 -7.86 3.51 18.36
C LEU A 157 -7.52 2.52 19.47
N GLY A 158 -6.92 1.39 19.11
CA GLY A 158 -6.53 0.34 20.04
C GLY A 158 -5.30 0.70 20.88
N ASN A 159 -4.56 -0.34 21.28
CA ASN A 159 -3.30 -0.24 22.01
C ASN A 159 -2.24 -1.12 21.34
N SER A 160 -1.21 -0.50 20.74
CA SER A 160 -0.15 -1.23 20.06
C SER A 160 0.82 -1.96 20.99
N ASP A 161 0.83 -1.65 22.30
CA ASP A 161 1.68 -2.36 23.28
C ASP A 161 1.18 -3.78 23.55
N LYS A 162 -0.07 -4.07 23.17
CA LYS A 162 -0.69 -5.40 23.27
C LYS A 162 -0.54 -6.23 22.00
N VAL A 163 0.06 -5.66 20.94
CA VAL A 163 0.21 -6.35 19.67
C VAL A 163 1.31 -7.39 19.77
N ALA A 164 1.04 -8.59 19.30
CA ALA A 164 1.99 -9.71 19.31
C ALA A 164 2.32 -10.20 17.89
N GLU A 165 3.51 -10.77 17.72
CA GLU A 165 3.89 -11.48 16.50
C GLU A 165 2.93 -12.66 16.25
N GLY A 166 2.60 -12.91 14.98
CA GLY A 166 1.59 -13.89 14.58
C GLY A 166 0.15 -13.40 14.69
N GLN A 167 -0.10 -12.22 15.30
CA GLN A 167 -1.44 -11.67 15.41
C GLN A 167 -2.04 -11.40 14.02
N PRO A 168 -3.25 -11.91 13.71
CA PRO A 168 -3.93 -11.64 12.45
C PRO A 168 -4.31 -10.17 12.34
N ILE A 169 -4.06 -9.60 11.16
CA ILE A 169 -4.32 -8.21 10.85
C ILE A 169 -5.05 -8.04 9.53
N ILE A 170 -5.72 -6.90 9.42
CA ILE A 170 -6.42 -6.46 8.21
C ILE A 170 -6.00 -5.04 7.93
N THR A 171 -5.71 -4.71 6.68
CA THR A 171 -5.52 -3.33 6.24
C THR A 171 -6.55 -2.98 5.18
N ILE A 172 -6.97 -1.72 5.22
CA ILE A 172 -7.94 -1.15 4.28
C ILE A 172 -7.33 0.11 3.68
N GLY A 173 -7.39 0.25 2.36
CA GLY A 173 -6.90 1.44 1.69
C GLY A 173 -7.54 1.68 0.33
N SER A 174 -6.94 2.57 -0.45
CA SER A 174 -7.43 3.02 -1.75
C SER A 174 -6.33 2.94 -2.82
N PRO A 175 -5.81 1.74 -3.14
CA PRO A 175 -4.81 1.56 -4.18
C PRO A 175 -5.39 1.93 -5.56
N VAL A 176 -4.69 2.82 -6.28
CA VAL A 176 -5.05 3.22 -7.66
C VAL A 176 -6.50 3.76 -7.78
N GLY A 177 -7.04 4.35 -6.71
CA GLY A 177 -8.43 4.85 -6.69
C GLY A 177 -9.50 3.79 -6.40
N LEU A 178 -9.13 2.53 -6.18
CA LEU A 178 -10.03 1.45 -5.77
C LEU A 178 -10.29 1.52 -4.26
N GLN A 179 -11.15 2.46 -3.86
CA GLN A 179 -11.42 2.74 -2.45
C GLN A 179 -11.98 1.52 -1.69
N GLY A 180 -11.37 1.24 -0.54
CA GLY A 180 -11.76 0.15 0.34
C GLY A 180 -11.25 -1.22 -0.11
N THR A 181 -10.10 -1.25 -0.80
CA THR A 181 -9.36 -2.50 -1.02
C THR A 181 -8.88 -3.03 0.32
N VAL A 182 -9.11 -4.33 0.54
CA VAL A 182 -8.77 -5.01 1.79
C VAL A 182 -7.64 -5.98 1.52
N THR A 183 -6.60 -5.95 2.35
CA THR A 183 -5.60 -7.03 2.39
C THR A 183 -5.46 -7.54 3.82
N GLN A 184 -5.10 -8.82 3.96
CA GLN A 184 -4.97 -9.49 5.24
C GLN A 184 -3.60 -10.15 5.36
N GLY A 185 -3.19 -10.39 6.59
CA GLY A 185 -1.90 -11.00 6.92
C GLY A 185 -1.73 -11.14 8.44
N ILE A 186 -0.50 -11.16 8.89
CA ILE A 186 -0.12 -11.20 10.30
C ILE A 186 0.89 -10.10 10.63
N VAL A 187 1.06 -9.85 11.93
CA VAL A 187 2.23 -9.17 12.46
C VAL A 187 3.43 -10.10 12.35
N SER A 188 4.42 -9.70 11.55
CA SER A 188 5.65 -10.48 11.36
C SER A 188 6.72 -10.15 12.41
N ALA A 189 6.78 -8.91 12.87
CA ALA A 189 7.75 -8.47 13.88
C ALA A 189 7.37 -7.10 14.47
N ILE A 190 7.81 -6.82 15.69
CA ILE A 190 7.78 -5.46 16.28
C ILE A 190 9.20 -4.88 16.29
N ARG A 191 9.37 -3.67 15.74
CA ARG A 191 10.69 -3.05 15.56
C ARG A 191 10.73 -1.64 16.12
N LYS A 192 11.79 -1.31 16.87
CA LYS A 192 12.09 0.05 17.29
C LYS A 192 13.04 0.70 16.29
N ALA A 193 12.66 1.86 15.78
CA ALA A 193 13.51 2.65 14.88
C ALA A 193 14.37 3.65 15.66
N PRO A 194 15.50 4.10 15.10
CA PRO A 194 16.38 5.09 15.75
C PRO A 194 15.71 6.42 16.07
N ASN A 195 14.68 6.82 15.31
CA ASN A 195 13.89 8.02 15.56
C ASN A 195 12.87 7.86 16.71
N GLY A 196 12.95 6.75 17.46
CA GLY A 196 12.10 6.45 18.62
C GLY A 196 10.74 5.85 18.26
N LEU A 197 10.38 5.76 16.97
CA LEU A 197 9.13 5.14 16.54
C LEU A 197 9.15 3.62 16.70
N THR A 198 7.96 3.07 16.91
CA THR A 198 7.69 1.64 16.85
C THR A 198 7.03 1.32 15.52
N PHE A 199 7.63 0.41 14.76
CA PHE A 199 7.08 -0.15 13.55
C PHE A 199 6.54 -1.57 13.79
N ILE A 200 5.33 -1.80 13.33
CA ILE A 200 4.72 -3.13 13.21
C ILE A 200 5.05 -3.61 11.79
N GLN A 201 5.92 -4.61 11.68
CA GLN A 201 6.16 -5.28 10.41
C GLN A 201 5.01 -6.25 10.14
N ILE A 202 4.55 -6.29 8.90
CA ILE A 202 3.46 -7.15 8.45
C ILE A 202 3.80 -7.83 7.14
N ASP A 203 3.15 -8.96 6.87
CA ASP A 203 3.27 -9.69 5.60
C ASP A 203 2.08 -9.46 4.65
N ALA A 204 1.12 -8.63 5.06
CA ALA A 204 0.05 -8.17 4.20
C ALA A 204 0.60 -7.30 3.06
N ALA A 205 -0.01 -7.40 1.89
CA ALA A 205 0.37 -6.59 0.75
C ALA A 205 0.09 -5.10 1.05
N VAL A 206 1.17 -4.31 1.14
CA VAL A 206 1.16 -2.85 1.26
C VAL A 206 1.70 -2.27 -0.03
N ASN A 207 0.80 -1.80 -0.89
CA ASN A 207 1.14 -1.16 -2.16
C ASN A 207 0.79 0.33 -2.11
N GLN A 208 1.18 1.06 -3.15
CA GLN A 208 0.83 2.47 -3.31
C GLN A 208 -0.70 2.66 -3.22
N GLY A 209 -1.12 3.57 -2.34
CA GLY A 209 -2.52 3.86 -2.03
C GLY A 209 -3.04 3.21 -0.74
N ASN A 210 -2.33 2.27 -0.11
CA ASN A 210 -2.59 1.85 1.28
C ASN A 210 -1.85 2.72 2.31
N SER A 211 -0.81 3.47 1.91
CA SER A 211 -0.10 4.43 2.77
C SER A 211 -1.08 5.39 3.45
N GLY A 212 -0.96 5.53 4.76
CA GLY A 212 -1.81 6.34 5.63
C GLY A 212 -3.11 5.66 6.05
N GLY A 213 -3.48 4.51 5.45
CA GLY A 213 -4.64 3.73 5.84
C GLY A 213 -4.42 2.95 7.16
N PRO A 214 -5.49 2.47 7.80
CA PRO A 214 -5.40 1.77 9.09
C PRO A 214 -4.92 0.32 8.96
N LEU A 215 -4.14 -0.12 9.93
CA LEU A 215 -3.89 -1.52 10.26
C LEU A 215 -4.81 -1.91 11.42
N LEU A 216 -5.71 -2.86 11.19
CA LEU A 216 -6.77 -3.27 12.11
C LEU A 216 -6.48 -4.62 12.75
N ASN A 217 -6.86 -4.77 14.01
CA ASN A 217 -7.02 -6.08 14.64
C ASN A 217 -8.39 -6.70 14.28
N ARG A 218 -8.66 -7.92 14.79
CA ARG A 218 -9.91 -8.63 14.52
C ARG A 218 -11.17 -7.95 15.06
N THR A 219 -11.05 -7.06 16.04
CA THR A 219 -12.18 -6.32 16.62
C THR A 219 -12.42 -4.97 15.94
N GLY A 220 -11.68 -4.65 14.88
CA GLY A 220 -11.82 -3.40 14.12
C GLY A 220 -11.15 -2.20 14.79
N GLU A 221 -10.30 -2.41 15.79
CA GLU A 221 -9.49 -1.35 16.38
C GLU A 221 -8.22 -1.12 15.56
N VAL A 222 -7.87 0.15 15.37
CA VAL A 222 -6.62 0.52 14.71
C VAL A 222 -5.45 0.25 15.64
N ILE A 223 -4.50 -0.56 15.19
CA ILE A 223 -3.25 -0.87 15.89
C ILE A 223 -2.01 -0.26 15.21
N GLY A 224 -2.15 0.24 13.98
CA GLY A 224 -1.09 1.00 13.31
C GLY A 224 -1.58 1.76 12.07
N ILE A 225 -0.68 2.55 11.49
CA ILE A 225 -0.88 3.31 10.25
C ILE A 225 0.08 2.79 9.21
N ASN A 226 -0.44 2.23 8.12
CA ASN A 226 0.40 1.64 7.08
C ASN A 226 1.28 2.70 6.45
N THR A 227 2.57 2.43 6.31
CA THR A 227 3.52 3.30 5.63
C THR A 227 4.19 2.52 4.51
N ALA A 228 4.16 3.06 3.29
CA ALA A 228 4.98 2.49 2.23
C ALA A 228 6.45 2.77 2.56
N LYS A 229 7.26 1.72 2.74
CA LYS A 229 8.71 1.84 2.71
C LYS A 229 9.22 1.28 1.38
N HIS A 230 10.28 1.92 0.90
CA HIS A 230 11.09 1.60 -0.27
C HIS A 230 11.00 0.13 -0.72
N SER A 231 10.23 -0.12 -1.77
CA SER A 231 10.19 -1.41 -2.45
C SER A 231 11.51 -1.57 -3.20
N GLN A 232 12.47 -2.28 -2.60
CA GLN A 232 13.60 -2.77 -3.37
C GLN A 232 13.08 -3.91 -4.26
N PRO A 233 13.53 -4.03 -5.53
CA PRO A 233 13.21 -5.20 -6.34
C PRO A 233 13.57 -6.48 -5.56
N GLY A 234 12.59 -7.36 -5.37
CA GLY A 234 12.77 -8.62 -4.63
C GLY A 234 12.33 -8.64 -3.17
N THR A 235 11.86 -7.52 -2.58
CA THR A 235 11.24 -7.52 -1.25
C THR A 235 9.72 -7.70 -1.34
N GLU A 236 9.27 -8.93 -1.58
CA GLU A 236 7.85 -9.26 -1.52
C GLU A 236 7.38 -9.38 -0.05
N ARG A 237 6.14 -8.98 0.24
CA ARG A 237 5.47 -9.14 1.55
C ARG A 237 6.23 -8.54 2.74
N LEU A 238 6.95 -7.44 2.54
CA LEU A 238 7.61 -6.69 3.61
C LEU A 238 6.93 -5.34 3.83
N GLY A 239 5.84 -5.35 4.60
CA GLY A 239 5.07 -4.16 4.95
C GLY A 239 5.45 -3.60 6.32
N PHE A 240 5.21 -2.30 6.51
CA PHE A 240 5.40 -1.64 7.81
C PHE A 240 4.21 -0.74 8.15
N SER A 241 3.90 -0.66 9.44
CA SER A 241 2.95 0.31 9.99
C SER A 241 3.56 1.03 11.18
N ILE A 242 3.33 2.34 11.29
CA ILE A 242 3.66 3.13 12.48
C ILE A 242 2.69 2.72 13.59
N SER A 243 3.17 2.47 14.81
CA SER A 243 2.32 2.01 15.90
C SER A 243 1.23 3.04 16.26
N ILE A 244 0.04 2.56 16.63
CA ILE A 244 -1.05 3.47 16.98
C ILE A 244 -0.76 4.29 18.24
N ASN A 245 0.03 3.77 19.19
CA ASN A 245 0.40 4.54 20.39
C ASN A 245 1.30 5.74 20.04
N ASP A 246 2.23 5.58 19.09
CA ASP A 246 3.03 6.70 18.57
C ASP A 246 2.13 7.74 17.87
N ALA A 247 1.15 7.27 17.08
CA ALA A 247 0.18 8.15 16.41
C ALA A 247 -0.76 8.87 17.40
N LYS A 248 -1.21 8.20 18.47
CA LYS A 248 -2.02 8.80 19.56
C LYS A 248 -1.25 9.91 20.25
N LYS A 249 0.01 9.65 20.63
CA LYS A 249 0.91 10.66 21.21
C LYS A 249 1.09 11.86 20.29
N PHE A 250 1.24 11.62 18.98
CA PHE A 250 1.28 12.69 17.98
C PHE A 250 -0.04 13.48 17.92
N ALA A 251 -1.19 12.82 17.89
CA ALA A 251 -2.51 13.43 17.77
C ALA A 251 -3.04 14.08 19.07
N GLY A 252 -2.39 13.85 20.21
CA GLY A 252 -2.84 14.31 21.53
C GLY A 252 -4.06 13.55 22.03
N GLN A 253 -4.13 12.24 21.75
CA GLN A 253 -5.17 11.31 22.16
C GLN A 253 -4.74 10.45 23.34
#